data_AF-A0A090X464-F1
#
_entry.id   AF-A0A090X464-F1
#
_cell.length_a   1.000
_cell.length_b   1.000
_cell.length_c   1.000
_cell.angle_alpha   90.00
_cell.angle_beta   90.00
_cell.angle_gamma   90.00
#
_symmetry.space_group_name_H-M   'P 1'
#
loop_
_entity.id
_entity.type
_entity.pdbx_description
1 polymer ?
#
loop_
_entity_poly.entity_id
_entity_poly.type
_entity_poly.pdbx_seq_one_letter_code
_entity_poly.pdbx_strand_id
1 'polypeptide(L)' 'MESYLESIIKQFDYYKGLGDKTFDQLSFDELQNEIAQDANSIAIITKHLSGIC' A
#
# COMPACT_ATOMS: atom_id res chain seq x y z
N MET A 1 25.57 -11.66 -3.49
CA MET A 1 24.76 -10.62 -4.19
C MET A 1 23.39 -11.18 -4.56
N GLU A 2 23.28 -12.43 -5.04
CA GLU A 2 21.98 -13.08 -5.29
C GLU A 2 21.09 -13.15 -4.04
N SER A 3 21.66 -13.43 -2.85
CA SER A 3 20.86 -13.49 -1.61
C SER A 3 20.23 -12.15 -1.19
N TYR A 4 20.82 -11.02 -1.59
CA TYR A 4 20.26 -9.70 -1.26
C TYR A 4 19.07 -9.39 -2.14
N LEU A 5 19.18 -9.63 -3.45
CA LEU A 5 18.08 -9.43 -4.39
C LEU A 5 16.89 -10.31 -4.02
N GLU A 6 17.11 -11.60 -3.75
CA GLU A 6 16.05 -12.51 -3.29
C GLU A 6 15.42 -12.07 -1.97
N SER A 7 16.22 -11.57 -1.02
CA SER A 7 15.73 -11.09 0.27
C SER A 7 14.84 -9.86 0.11
N ILE A 8 15.24 -8.90 -0.72
CA ILE A 8 14.46 -7.68 -0.97
C ILE A 8 13.16 -7.99 -1.71
N ILE A 9 13.18 -8.92 -2.68
CA ILE A 9 11.95 -9.37 -3.36
C ILE A 9 10.97 -9.99 -2.35
N LYS A 10 11.45 -10.88 -1.47
CA LYS A 10 10.61 -11.49 -0.42
C LYS A 10 10.01 -10.46 0.54
N GLN A 11 10.80 -9.45 0.93
CA GLN A 11 10.31 -8.37 1.78
C GLN A 11 9.26 -7.53 1.06
N PHE A 12 9.48 -7.21 -0.22
CA PHE A 12 8.51 -6.49 -1.03
C PHE A 12 7.18 -7.25 -1.15
N ASP A 13 7.23 -8.54 -1.47
CA ASP A 13 6.03 -9.38 -1.56
C ASP A 13 5.30 -9.49 -0.22
N TYR A 14 6.04 -9.58 0.89
CA TYR A 14 5.45 -9.58 2.23
C TYR A 14 4.67 -8.28 2.52
N TYR A 15 5.28 -7.12 2.26
CA TYR A 15 4.61 -5.83 2.46
C TYR A 15 3.44 -5.60 1.50
N LYS A 16 3.57 -6.05 0.25
CA LYS A 16 2.46 -6.03 -0.71
C LYS A 16 1.27 -6.86 -0.20
N GLY A 17 1.53 -8.08 0.28
CA GLY A 17 0.49 -8.95 0.83
C GLY A 17 -0.15 -8.40 2.12
N LEU A 18 0.57 -7.59 2.91
CA LEU A 18 -0.04 -6.84 4.01
C LEU A 18 -0.97 -5.74 3.50
N GLY A 19 -0.57 -5.00 2.46
CA GLY A 19 -1.43 -4.02 1.80
C GLY A 19 -2.71 -4.63 1.24
N ASP A 20 -2.61 -5.77 0.55
CA ASP A 20 -3.76 -6.50 0.02
C ASP A 20 -4.74 -6.89 1.14
N LYS A 21 -4.24 -7.42 2.26
CA LYS A 21 -5.08 -7.75 3.44
C LYS A 21 -5.72 -6.52 4.07
N THR A 22 -5.07 -5.36 4.04
CA THR A 22 -5.66 -4.10 4.52
C THR A 22 -6.80 -3.65 3.61
N PHE A 23 -6.66 -3.80 2.29
CA PHE A 23 -7.76 -3.52 1.36
C PHE A 23 -8.95 -4.46 1.57
N ASP A 24 -8.72 -5.74 1.87
CA ASP A 24 -9.80 -6.69 2.16
C ASP A 24 -10.56 -6.37 3.46
N GLN A 25 -9.93 -5.65 4.40
CA GLN A 25 -10.55 -5.27 5.68
C GLN A 25 -11.39 -4.00 5.61
N LEU A 26 -11.21 -3.18 4.57
CA LEU A 26 -11.80 -1.85 4.47
C LEU A 26 -12.76 -1.79 3.29
N SER A 27 -13.88 -1.09 3.48
CA SER A 27 -14.76 -0.73 2.38
C SER A 27 -14.14 0.36 1.50
N PHE A 28 -14.63 0.50 0.27
CA PHE A 28 -14.13 1.52 -0.66
C PHE A 28 -14.26 2.95 -0.10
N ASP A 29 -15.36 3.25 0.57
CA ASP A 29 -15.59 4.56 1.18
C ASP A 29 -14.58 4.83 2.33
N GLU A 30 -14.23 3.81 3.11
CA GLU A 30 -13.21 3.91 4.15
C GLU A 30 -11.80 4.13 3.58
N LEU A 31 -11.51 3.54 2.41
CA LEU A 31 -10.24 3.76 1.70
C LEU A 31 -10.10 5.18 1.16
N GLN A 32 -11.22 5.82 0.81
CA GLN A 32 -11.27 7.20 0.37
C GLN A 32 -11.34 8.22 1.51
N ASN A 33 -11.52 7.76 2.75
CA ASN A 33 -11.70 8.63 3.89
C ASN A 33 -10.43 9.45 4.20
N GLU A 34 -10.60 10.75 4.33
CA GLU A 34 -9.58 11.68 4.82
C GLU A 34 -9.75 11.82 6.33
N ILE A 35 -8.89 11.11 7.07
CA ILE A 35 -8.87 11.10 8.55
C ILE A 35 -8.54 12.46 9.17
N ALA A 36 -8.01 13.41 8.39
CA ALA A 36 -7.79 14.80 8.79
C ALA A 36 -7.74 15.73 7.55
N GLN A 37 -7.98 17.02 7.75
CA GLN A 37 -8.06 18.03 6.68
C GLN A 37 -6.81 18.16 5.80
N ASP A 38 -5.63 17.77 6.32
CA ASP A 38 -4.36 17.80 5.60
C ASP A 38 -3.76 16.39 5.36
N ALA A 39 -4.55 15.34 5.59
CA ALA A 39 -4.10 13.96 5.46
C ALA A 39 -4.63 13.33 4.17
N ASN A 40 -3.71 12.74 3.39
CA ASN A 40 -4.10 11.93 2.22
C ASN A 40 -4.82 10.66 2.67
N SER A 41 -5.91 10.32 1.98
CA SER A 41 -6.56 9.02 2.16
C SER A 41 -5.65 7.87 1.72
N ILE A 42 -5.97 6.66 2.18
CA ILE A 42 -5.22 5.45 1.82
C ILE A 42 -5.18 5.28 0.30
N ALA A 43 -6.30 5.52 -0.38
CA ALA A 43 -6.39 5.49 -1.84
C ALA A 43 -5.41 6.46 -2.53
N ILE A 44 -5.26 7.68 -2.01
CA ILE A 44 -4.34 8.67 -2.56
C ILE A 44 -2.88 8.24 -2.33
N ILE A 45 -2.54 7.73 -1.14
CA ILE A 45 -1.18 7.25 -0.85
C ILE A 45 -0.82 6.08 -1.78
N THR A 46 -1.71 5.10 -1.93
CA THR A 46 -1.50 3.96 -2.84
C THR A 46 -1.37 4.40 -4.30
N LYS A 47 -2.12 5.42 -4.73
CA LYS A 47 -1.99 6.01 -6.07
C LYS A 47 -0.59 6.58 -6.30
N HIS A 48 -0.03 7.30 -5.33
CA HIS A 48 1.34 7.82 -5.43
C HIS A 48 2.39 6.70 -5.44
N LEU A 49 2.18 5.62 -4.67
CA LEU A 49 3.11 4.48 -4.62
C LEU A 49 3.11 3.63 -5.89
N SER A 50 1.97 3.48 -6.56
CA SER A 50 1.87 2.69 -7.81
C SER A 50 2.36 3.44 -9.05
N GLY A 51 2.63 4.75 -8.93
CA GLY A 51 3.10 5.59 -10.04
C GLY A 51 2.04 5.82 -11.13
N ILE A 52 0.79 5.40 -10.91
CA ILE A 52 -0.32 5.65 -11.81
C ILE A 52 -0.84 7.07 -11.49
N CYS A 53 -0.30 8.07 -12.20
CA CYS A 53 -0.88 9.40 -12.22
C CYS A 53 -2.30 9.39 -12.83
#